data_AF-A0A938EWP3-F1
#
_entry.id   AF-A0A938EWP3-F1
#
_cell.length_a   1.000
_cell.length_b   1.000
_cell.length_c   1.000
_cell.angle_alpha   90.00
_cell.angle_beta   90.00
_cell.angle_gamma   90.00
#
_symmetry.space_group_name_H-M   'P 1'
#
loop_
_entity.id
_entity.type
_entity.pdbx_description
1 polymer ?
#
loop_
_entity_poly.entity_id
_entity_poly.type
_entity_poly.pdbx_seq_one_letter_code
_entity_poly.pdbx_strand_id
1 'polypeptide(L)'
;MGYCRDHSIQFIQFVESSYNRFGASIIIADVASEVIKELDRLSKLSLKDLKKTAASNHKCPACIYIQTHEHIYYSEIISNLENDIFLSEFIKSDGLCHAHLVQLLKIIKNTHIRNKIIESQKLKLCQLIKDMNEFVKKHSGQSSKNITLNEGDAFKKAIRKISGS
;
A
#
# COMPACT_ATOMS: atom_id res chain seq x y z
N MET A 1 16.95 14.35 -6.44
CA MET A 1 17.11 12.99 -5.86
C MET A 1 16.58 13.00 -4.43
N GLY A 2 16.08 11.87 -3.92
CA GLY A 2 15.55 11.77 -2.55
C GLY A 2 14.20 11.05 -2.47
N TYR A 3 13.61 11.05 -1.27
CA TYR A 3 12.26 10.53 -1.06
C TYR A 3 11.20 11.40 -1.75
N CYS A 4 10.10 10.79 -2.20
CA CYS A 4 8.93 11.56 -2.62
C CYS A 4 8.26 12.18 -1.41
N ARG A 5 7.35 13.13 -1.62
CA ARG A 5 6.61 13.82 -0.55
C ARG A 5 6.01 12.83 0.47
N ASP A 6 5.37 11.78 0.00
CA ASP A 6 4.69 10.82 0.87
C ASP A 6 5.69 10.04 1.75
N HIS A 7 6.77 9.53 1.15
CA HIS A 7 7.81 8.83 1.90
C HIS A 7 8.63 9.76 2.81
N SER A 8 8.78 11.03 2.47
CA SER A 8 9.36 12.03 3.37
C SER A 8 8.48 12.22 4.62
N ILE A 9 7.16 12.29 4.47
CA ILE A 9 6.23 12.40 5.60
C ILE A 9 6.30 11.14 6.47
N GLN A 10 6.26 9.95 5.87
CA GLN A 10 6.36 8.69 6.60
C GLN A 10 7.69 8.57 7.36
N PHE A 11 8.80 8.97 6.73
CA PHE A 11 10.11 8.98 7.38
C PHE A 11 10.12 9.90 8.61
N ILE A 12 9.57 11.10 8.51
CA ILE A 12 9.46 12.03 9.65
C ILE A 12 8.63 11.41 10.78
N GLN A 13 7.45 10.88 10.47
CA GLN A 13 6.57 10.23 11.46
C GLN A 13 7.25 9.04 12.16
N PHE A 14 8.01 8.24 11.41
CA PHE A 14 8.79 7.14 11.97
C PHE A 14 9.86 7.66 12.94
N VAL A 15 10.57 8.72 12.58
CA VAL A 15 11.61 9.31 13.43
C VAL A 15 11.02 9.92 14.70
N GLU A 16 9.86 10.57 14.60
CA GLU A 16 9.14 11.13 15.74
C GLU A 16 8.65 10.04 16.71
N SER A 17 8.12 8.93 16.19
CA SER A 17 7.60 7.84 17.01
C SER A 17 8.69 6.94 17.60
N SER A 18 9.80 6.73 16.88
CA SER A 18 10.93 5.91 17.34
C SER A 18 11.98 6.69 18.13
N TYR A 19 11.90 8.02 18.16
CA TYR A 19 12.93 8.93 18.67
C TYR A 19 14.33 8.73 18.03
N ASN A 20 14.43 8.04 16.90
CA ASN A 20 15.70 7.75 16.21
C ASN A 20 16.19 8.94 15.36
N ARG A 21 16.41 10.08 16.00
CA ARG A 21 16.89 11.30 15.33
C ARG A 21 18.33 11.17 14.81
N PHE A 22 19.16 10.36 15.48
CA PHE A 22 20.56 10.16 15.10
C PHE A 22 20.69 9.45 13.75
N GLY A 23 20.10 8.26 13.61
CA GLY A 23 20.12 7.52 12.34
C GLY A 23 19.45 8.31 11.22
N ALA A 24 18.36 9.01 11.53
CA ALA A 24 17.69 9.87 10.58
C ALA A 24 18.58 10.99 10.03
N SER A 25 19.37 11.61 10.91
CA SER A 25 20.27 12.71 10.55
C SER A 25 21.39 12.23 9.62
N ILE A 26 21.92 11.03 9.83
CA ILE A 26 22.92 10.42 8.94
C ILE A 26 22.34 10.22 7.53
N ILE A 27 21.15 9.61 7.44
CA ILE A 27 20.50 9.33 6.15
C ILE A 27 20.20 10.63 5.40
N ILE A 28 19.64 11.62 6.08
CA ILE A 28 19.27 12.90 5.45
C ILE A 28 20.51 13.72 5.08
N ALA A 29 21.60 13.67 5.86
CA ALA A 29 22.85 14.33 5.51
C ALA A 29 23.47 13.76 4.22
N ASP A 30 23.42 12.44 4.03
CA ASP A 30 23.90 11.79 2.80
C ASP A 30 23.04 12.19 1.58
N VAL A 31 21.72 12.11 1.72
CA VAL A 31 20.77 12.55 0.67
C VAL A 31 20.97 14.02 0.31
N ALA A 32 21.13 14.89 1.31
CA ALA A 32 21.35 16.32 1.12
C ALA A 32 22.69 16.59 0.42
N SER A 33 23.75 15.86 0.78
CA SER A 33 25.06 15.96 0.14
C SER A 33 24.97 15.60 -1.35
N GLU A 34 24.21 14.57 -1.71
CA GLU A 34 24.00 14.19 -3.11
C GLU A 34 23.17 15.22 -3.88
N VAL A 35 22.17 15.82 -3.23
CA VAL A 35 21.41 16.94 -3.82
C VAL A 35 22.32 18.14 -4.09
N ILE A 36 23.24 18.47 -3.17
CA ILE A 36 24.19 19.57 -3.36
C ILE A 36 25.08 19.31 -4.59
N LYS A 37 25.64 18.11 -4.73
CA LYS A 37 26.45 17.73 -5.91
C LYS A 37 25.66 17.85 -7.21
N GLU A 38 24.38 17.45 -7.21
CA GLU A 38 23.54 17.59 -8.39
C GLU A 38 23.25 19.07 -8.69
N LEU A 39 22.97 19.90 -7.68
CA LEU A 39 22.80 21.34 -7.87
C LEU A 39 24.07 22.00 -8.44
N ASP A 40 25.25 21.61 -7.95
CA ASP A 40 26.53 22.07 -8.49
C ASP A 40 26.71 21.66 -9.96
N ARG A 41 26.30 20.43 -10.32
CA ARG A 41 26.31 19.96 -11.70
C ARG A 41 25.36 20.77 -12.59
N LEU A 42 24.13 20.99 -12.11
CA LEU A 42 23.10 21.74 -12.83
C LEU A 42 23.50 23.21 -13.02
N SER A 43 24.17 23.82 -12.05
CA SER A 43 24.63 25.22 -12.12
C SER A 43 25.58 25.50 -13.30
N LYS A 44 26.25 24.45 -13.80
CA LYS A 44 27.21 24.51 -14.91
C LYS A 44 26.56 24.29 -16.28
N LEU A 45 25.27 23.94 -16.33
CA LEU A 45 24.57 23.62 -17.56
C LEU A 45 23.98 24.86 -18.24
N SER A 46 23.86 24.80 -19.57
CA SER A 46 23.11 25.80 -20.32
C SER A 46 21.60 25.68 -20.04
N LEU A 47 20.84 26.77 -20.23
CA LEU A 47 19.37 26.77 -20.10
C LEU A 47 18.67 25.72 -20.98
N LYS A 48 19.26 25.37 -22.13
CA LYS A 48 18.73 24.34 -23.03
C LYS A 48 18.93 22.94 -22.45
N ASP A 49 20.06 22.70 -21.79
CA ASP A 49 20.40 21.42 -21.17
C ASP A 49 19.65 21.21 -19.85
N LEU A 50 19.39 22.28 -19.09
CA LEU A 50 18.54 22.26 -17.89
C LEU A 50 17.12 21.78 -18.18
N LYS A 51 16.50 22.29 -19.26
CA LYS A 51 15.15 21.84 -19.68
C LYS A 51 15.12 20.34 -20.04
N LYS A 52 16.23 19.80 -20.55
CA LYS A 52 16.37 18.38 -20.89
C LYS A 52 16.58 17.50 -19.65
N THR A 53 17.27 18.02 -18.63
CA THR A 53 17.54 17.31 -17.36
C THR A 53 16.36 17.35 -16.39
N ALA A 54 15.57 18.42 -16.37
CA ALA A 54 14.32 18.50 -15.60
C ALA A 54 13.29 17.42 -16.02
N ALA A 55 13.39 16.89 -17.24
CA ALA A 55 12.58 15.78 -17.72
C ALA A 55 13.09 14.40 -17.25
N SER A 56 14.29 14.32 -16.67
CA SER A 56 14.82 13.08 -16.11
C SER A 56 14.18 12.81 -14.75
N ASN A 57 13.21 11.89 -14.74
CA ASN A 57 12.47 11.45 -13.57
C ASN A 57 13.42 10.88 -12.50
N HIS A 58 13.80 11.70 -11.51
CA HIS A 58 14.38 11.19 -10.28
C HIS A 58 13.32 10.34 -9.56
N LYS A 59 13.48 9.01 -9.61
CA LYS A 59 12.57 8.07 -8.95
C LYS A 59 12.97 7.93 -7.47
N CYS A 60 12.00 8.05 -6.57
CA CYS A 60 12.21 7.86 -5.14
C CYS A 60 12.70 6.42 -4.84
N PRO A 61 13.80 6.22 -4.10
CA PRO A 61 14.33 4.89 -3.81
C PRO A 61 13.34 3.97 -3.09
N ALA A 62 12.56 4.51 -2.14
CA ALA A 62 11.50 3.77 -1.45
C ALA A 62 10.38 3.34 -2.41
N CYS A 63 9.95 4.22 -3.32
CA CYS A 63 8.99 3.86 -4.36
C CYS A 63 9.51 2.75 -5.28
N ILE A 64 10.77 2.83 -5.71
CA ILE A 64 11.39 1.79 -6.56
C ILE A 64 11.42 0.46 -5.81
N TYR A 65 11.86 0.48 -4.56
CA TYR A 65 11.92 -0.71 -3.71
C TYR A 65 10.53 -1.36 -3.57
N ILE A 66 9.51 -0.58 -3.20
CA ILE A 66 8.13 -1.06 -3.07
C ILE A 66 7.65 -1.70 -4.37
N GLN A 67 7.78 -1.00 -5.51
CA GLN A 67 7.34 -1.52 -6.81
C GLN A 67 8.08 -2.82 -7.18
N THR A 68 9.38 -2.87 -6.95
CA THR A 68 10.20 -4.06 -7.27
C THR A 68 9.76 -5.26 -6.43
N HIS A 69 9.50 -5.05 -5.14
CA HIS A 69 9.06 -6.11 -4.24
C HIS A 69 7.61 -6.53 -4.46
N GLU A 70 6.71 -5.60 -4.80
CA GLU A 70 5.32 -5.90 -5.18
C GLU A 70 5.27 -6.94 -6.32
N HIS A 71 6.09 -6.74 -7.36
CA HIS A 71 6.16 -7.67 -8.49
C HIS A 71 6.62 -9.07 -8.07
N ILE A 72 7.60 -9.16 -7.16
CA ILE A 72 8.08 -10.43 -6.61
C ILE A 72 6.97 -11.13 -5.85
N TYR A 73 6.27 -10.42 -4.96
CA TYR A 73 5.17 -10.98 -4.17
C TYR A 73 4.00 -11.44 -5.04
N TYR A 74 3.65 -10.69 -6.08
CA TYR A 74 2.64 -11.14 -7.04
C TYR A 74 3.04 -12.42 -7.76
N SER A 75 4.30 -12.51 -8.21
CA SER A 75 4.82 -13.71 -8.85
C SER A 75 4.71 -14.93 -7.93
N GLU A 76 5.08 -14.76 -6.66
CA GLU A 76 5.00 -15.83 -5.67
C GLU A 76 3.56 -16.27 -5.41
N ILE A 77 2.63 -15.32 -5.24
CA ILE A 77 1.20 -15.64 -5.06
C ILE A 77 0.71 -16.46 -6.26
N ILE A 78 0.93 -15.97 -7.49
CA ILE A 78 0.46 -16.64 -8.71
C ILE A 78 1.00 -18.06 -8.83
N SER A 79 2.29 -18.23 -8.55
CA SER A 79 2.97 -19.53 -8.67
C SER A 79 2.37 -20.58 -7.74
N ASN A 80 1.72 -20.15 -6.65
CA ASN A 80 1.08 -21.02 -5.68
C ASN A 80 -0.46 -21.10 -5.83
N LEU A 81 -1.09 -20.30 -6.69
CA LEU A 81 -2.56 -20.27 -6.80
C LEU A 81 -3.18 -21.58 -7.33
N GLU A 82 -2.42 -22.41 -8.04
CA GLU A 82 -2.87 -23.73 -8.50
C GLU A 82 -2.75 -24.82 -7.42
N ASN A 83 -2.05 -24.52 -6.31
CA ASN A 83 -2.04 -25.39 -5.14
C ASN A 83 -3.33 -25.18 -4.34
N ASP A 84 -4.15 -26.22 -4.24
CA ASP A 84 -5.46 -26.14 -3.57
C ASP A 84 -5.37 -25.76 -2.08
N ILE A 85 -4.31 -26.19 -1.38
CA ILE A 85 -4.10 -25.83 0.03
C ILE A 85 -3.83 -24.33 0.13
N PHE A 86 -2.92 -23.82 -0.69
CA PHE A 86 -2.60 -22.38 -0.73
C PHE A 86 -3.83 -21.56 -1.11
N LEU A 87 -4.56 -21.95 -2.16
CA LEU A 87 -5.75 -21.25 -2.61
C LEU A 87 -6.83 -21.21 -1.52
N SER A 88 -7.04 -22.32 -0.81
CA SER A 88 -7.99 -22.42 0.30
C SER A 88 -7.62 -21.44 1.43
N GLU A 89 -6.36 -21.42 1.86
CA GLU A 89 -5.90 -20.52 2.92
C GLU A 89 -5.90 -19.05 2.47
N PHE A 90 -5.53 -18.78 1.22
CA PHE A 90 -5.61 -17.44 0.64
C PHE A 90 -7.06 -16.92 0.63
N ILE A 91 -8.03 -17.76 0.26
CA ILE A 91 -9.46 -17.42 0.29
C ILE A 91 -9.96 -17.15 1.71
N LYS A 92 -9.45 -17.85 2.73
CA LYS A 92 -9.81 -17.65 4.15
C LYS A 92 -9.15 -16.42 4.78
N SER A 93 -8.00 -15.98 4.26
CA SER A 93 -7.29 -14.80 4.76
C SER A 93 -8.14 -13.52 4.69
N ASP A 94 -7.66 -12.40 5.21
CA ASP A 94 -8.32 -11.11 5.02
C ASP A 94 -8.37 -10.67 3.54
N GLY A 95 -7.61 -11.32 2.66
CA GLY A 95 -7.53 -10.97 1.24
C GLY A 95 -6.75 -9.68 0.98
N LEU A 96 -6.82 -9.20 -0.26
CA LEU A 96 -6.08 -8.02 -0.70
C LEU A 96 -6.93 -6.75 -0.60
N CYS A 97 -6.26 -5.60 -0.53
CA CYS A 97 -6.94 -4.33 -0.79
C CYS A 97 -7.35 -4.24 -2.27
N HIS A 98 -8.24 -3.31 -2.60
CA HIS A 98 -8.80 -3.16 -3.94
C HIS A 98 -7.71 -2.95 -4.99
N ALA A 99 -6.75 -2.06 -4.73
CA ALA A 99 -5.63 -1.78 -5.63
C ALA A 99 -4.83 -3.07 -5.90
N HIS A 100 -4.39 -3.76 -4.85
CA HIS A 100 -3.58 -4.97 -5.01
C HIS A 100 -4.37 -6.12 -5.64
N LEU A 101 -5.66 -6.24 -5.35
CA LEU A 101 -6.53 -7.24 -5.97
C LEU A 101 -6.66 -7.00 -7.48
N VAL A 102 -6.92 -5.77 -7.91
CA VAL A 102 -7.05 -5.44 -9.34
C VAL A 102 -5.75 -5.81 -10.08
N GLN A 103 -4.59 -5.51 -9.52
CA GLN A 103 -3.32 -5.89 -10.15
C GLN A 103 -3.14 -7.41 -10.22
N LEU A 104 -3.44 -8.15 -9.15
CA LEU A 104 -3.38 -9.61 -9.16
C LEU A 104 -4.35 -10.22 -10.19
N LEU A 105 -5.57 -9.69 -10.31
CA LEU A 105 -6.56 -10.23 -11.26
C LEU A 105 -6.16 -10.01 -12.72
N LYS A 106 -5.38 -8.97 -13.04
CA LYS A 106 -4.88 -8.72 -14.41
C LYS A 106 -3.87 -9.78 -14.88
N ILE A 107 -3.16 -10.40 -13.94
CA ILE A 107 -2.05 -11.32 -14.23
C ILE A 107 -2.47 -12.80 -14.08
N ILE A 108 -3.59 -13.08 -13.39
CA ILE A 108 -4.15 -14.43 -13.31
C ILE A 108 -4.77 -14.85 -14.66
N LYS A 109 -4.22 -15.91 -15.25
CA LYS A 109 -4.71 -16.51 -16.51
C LYS A 109 -5.92 -17.42 -16.29
N ASN A 110 -5.92 -18.21 -15.22
CA ASN A 110 -6.98 -19.18 -14.92
C ASN A 110 -8.27 -18.47 -14.46
N THR A 111 -9.31 -18.53 -15.30
CA THR A 111 -10.57 -17.83 -15.08
C THR A 111 -11.34 -18.37 -13.86
N HIS A 112 -11.23 -19.66 -13.57
CA HIS A 112 -11.89 -20.29 -12.42
C HIS A 112 -11.30 -19.81 -11.09
N ILE A 113 -9.96 -19.83 -10.98
CA ILE A 113 -9.25 -19.28 -9.82
C ILE A 113 -9.57 -17.81 -9.64
N ARG A 114 -9.53 -17.04 -10.74
CA ARG A 114 -9.87 -15.61 -10.73
C ARG A 114 -11.26 -15.35 -10.17
N ASN A 115 -12.27 -16.11 -10.61
CA ASN A 115 -13.63 -15.99 -10.13
C ASN A 115 -13.77 -16.36 -8.65
N LYS A 116 -13.10 -17.44 -8.20
CA LYS A 116 -13.08 -17.82 -6.77
C LYS A 116 -12.56 -16.69 -5.88
N ILE A 117 -11.46 -16.03 -6.29
CA ILE A 117 -10.88 -14.91 -5.54
C ILE A 117 -11.83 -13.71 -5.52
N ILE A 118 -12.45 -13.37 -6.66
CA ILE A 118 -13.43 -12.29 -6.75
C ILE A 118 -14.60 -12.53 -5.80
N GLU A 119 -15.20 -13.72 -5.84
CA GLU A 119 -16.34 -14.04 -4.98
C GLU A 119 -15.97 -14.04 -3.50
N SER A 120 -14.79 -14.58 -3.14
CA SER A 120 -14.26 -14.47 -1.77
C SER A 120 -14.15 -13.01 -1.31
N GLN A 121 -13.61 -12.12 -2.16
CA GLN A 121 -13.47 -10.71 -1.80
C GLN A 121 -14.84 -10.03 -1.64
N LYS A 122 -15.79 -10.30 -2.54
CA LYS A 122 -17.16 -9.77 -2.46
C LYS A 122 -17.82 -10.16 -1.14
N LEU A 123 -17.74 -11.44 -0.76
CA LEU A 123 -18.31 -11.93 0.50
C LEU A 123 -17.74 -11.19 1.72
N LYS A 124 -16.42 -10.97 1.74
CA LYS A 124 -15.77 -10.22 2.84
C LYS A 124 -16.23 -8.76 2.91
N LEU A 125 -16.38 -8.10 1.76
CA LEU A 125 -16.90 -6.71 1.71
C LEU A 125 -18.37 -6.64 2.13
N CYS A 126 -19.19 -7.59 1.67
CA CYS A 126 -20.59 -7.70 2.11
C CYS A 126 -20.69 -7.91 3.62
N GLN A 127 -19.79 -8.69 4.22
CA GLN A 127 -19.76 -8.87 5.67
C GLN A 127 -19.40 -7.56 6.38
N LEU A 128 -18.40 -6.82 5.91
CA LEU A 128 -18.06 -5.52 6.50
C LEU A 128 -19.20 -4.50 6.40
N ILE A 129 -19.96 -4.49 5.30
CA ILE A 129 -21.14 -3.64 5.16
C ILE A 129 -22.20 -4.03 6.21
N LYS A 130 -22.45 -5.33 6.40
CA LYS A 130 -23.38 -5.80 7.45
C LYS A 130 -22.92 -5.36 8.84
N ASP A 131 -21.65 -5.56 9.16
CA ASP A 131 -21.08 -5.20 10.46
C ASP A 131 -21.17 -3.68 10.72
N MET A 132 -20.89 -2.85 9.72
CA MET A 132 -21.05 -1.39 9.82
C MET A 132 -22.52 -0.98 9.97
N ASN A 133 -23.45 -1.63 9.27
CA ASN A 133 -24.88 -1.32 9.39
C ASN A 133 -25.41 -1.70 10.78
N GLU A 134 -24.99 -2.83 11.34
CA GLU A 134 -25.34 -3.22 12.71
C GLU A 134 -24.73 -2.27 13.74
N PHE A 135 -23.48 -1.82 13.52
CA PHE A 135 -22.86 -0.78 14.34
C PHE A 135 -23.73 0.48 14.39
N VAL A 136 -24.12 1.02 13.23
CA VAL A 136 -24.95 2.24 13.13
C VAL A 136 -26.32 2.04 13.77
N LYS A 137 -26.97 0.89 13.55
CA LYS A 137 -28.28 0.56 14.13
C LYS A 137 -28.24 0.51 15.65
N LYS A 138 -27.23 -0.14 16.24
CA LYS A 138 -27.07 -0.25 17.69
C LYS A 138 -26.71 1.10 18.32
N HIS A 139 -25.83 1.85 17.67
CA HIS A 139 -25.43 3.17 18.16
C HIS A 139 -26.56 4.21 18.10
N SER A 140 -27.48 4.08 17.14
CA SER A 140 -28.66 4.96 17.02
C SER A 140 -29.83 4.59 17.95
N GLY A 141 -29.64 3.63 18.87
CA GLY A 141 -30.68 3.18 19.81
C GLY A 141 -31.77 2.32 19.17
N GLN A 142 -31.60 1.91 17.91
CA GLN A 142 -32.56 1.06 17.17
C GLN A 142 -32.35 -0.44 17.44
N SER A 143 -31.54 -0.78 18.45
CA SER A 143 -31.28 -2.15 18.88
C SER A 143 -30.91 -2.17 20.36
N SER A 144 -31.41 -3.16 21.09
CA SER A 144 -31.07 -3.39 22.50
C SER A 144 -29.79 -4.23 22.68
N LYS A 145 -29.16 -4.65 21.58
CA LYS A 145 -27.94 -5.48 21.62
C LYS A 145 -26.69 -4.60 21.70
N ASN A 146 -25.71 -5.07 22.46
CA ASN A 146 -24.38 -4.46 22.51
C ASN A 146 -23.65 -4.55 21.16
N ILE A 147 -22.82 -3.54 20.90
CA ILE A 147 -21.91 -3.49 19.75
C ILE A 147 -20.81 -4.52 19.94
N THR A 148 -20.49 -5.29 18.89
CA THR A 148 -19.39 -6.25 18.92
C THR A 148 -18.06 -5.60 18.50
N LEU A 149 -16.93 -6.22 18.82
CA LEU A 149 -15.61 -5.74 18.37
C LEU A 149 -15.50 -5.69 16.83
N ASN A 150 -16.07 -6.67 16.14
CA ASN A 150 -16.06 -6.70 14.68
C ASN A 150 -16.84 -5.53 14.07
N GLU A 151 -18.01 -5.22 14.63
CA GLU A 151 -18.82 -4.06 14.25
C GLU A 151 -18.07 -2.74 14.50
N GLY A 152 -17.43 -2.60 15.67
CA GLY A 152 -16.67 -1.39 16.03
C GLY A 152 -15.46 -1.12 15.15
N ASP A 153 -14.79 -2.17 14.68
CA ASP A 153 -13.60 -2.05 13.81
C ASP A 153 -13.90 -2.21 12.31
N ALA A 154 -15.15 -2.49 11.93
CA ALA A 154 -15.53 -2.76 10.54
C ALA A 154 -15.13 -1.62 9.59
N PHE A 155 -15.27 -0.36 10.03
CA PHE A 155 -14.88 0.81 9.23
C PHE A 155 -13.38 0.85 8.94
N LYS A 156 -12.52 0.52 9.92
CA LYS A 156 -11.06 0.48 9.74
C LYS A 156 -10.67 -0.60 8.75
N LYS A 157 -11.28 -1.78 8.88
CA LYS A 157 -11.06 -2.91 7.96
C LYS A 157 -11.51 -2.56 6.54
N ALA A 158 -12.65 -1.87 6.39
CA ALA A 158 -13.15 -1.40 5.11
C ALA A 158 -12.21 -0.38 4.45
N ILE A 159 -11.72 0.62 5.20
CA ILE A 159 -10.76 1.61 4.70
C ILE A 159 -9.50 0.90 4.20
N ARG A 160 -8.87 0.05 5.01
CA ARG A 160 -7.67 -0.71 4.61
C ARG A 160 -7.90 -1.53 3.34
N LYS A 161 -9.09 -2.14 3.20
CA LYS A 161 -9.47 -2.88 1.99
C LYS A 161 -9.67 -1.99 0.77
N ILE A 162 -10.02 -0.72 0.91
CA ILE A 162 -10.27 0.19 -0.22
C ILE A 162 -8.98 0.93 -0.59
N SER A 163 -8.34 1.58 0.37
CA SER A 163 -7.18 2.46 0.14
C SER A 163 -5.87 1.69 0.02
N GLY A 164 -5.80 0.45 0.53
CA GLY A 164 -4.53 -0.15 0.90
C GLY A 164 -3.97 0.50 2.16
N SER A 165 -2.96 -0.15 2.72
CA SER A 165 -2.19 0.30 3.88
C SER A 165 -0.73 -0.02 3.63
#